data_AF-A0AAU9TN15-F1
#
_entry.id   AF-A0AAU9TN15-F1
#
_cell.length_a   1.000
_cell.length_b   1.000
_cell.length_c   1.000
_cell.angle_alpha   90.00
_cell.angle_beta   90.00
_cell.angle_gamma   90.00
#
_symmetry.space_group_name_H-M   'P 1'
#
loop_
_entity.id
_entity.type
_entity.pdbx_description
1 polymer ?
#
loop_
_entity_poly.entity_id
_entity_poly.type
_entity_poly.pdbx_seq_one_letter_code
_entity_poly.pdbx_strand_id
1 'polypeptide(L)' 'MDREVKGKVVVVTGAANGLGLAMVTSFLNQGVKLAILLDMDEQKGEESLTNLKQKFESDRAVFYNI' A
#
# COMPACT_ATOMS: atom_id res chain seq x y z
N MET A 1 -2.57 -22.99 -9.27
CA MET A 1 -2.97 -21.58 -9.06
C MET A 1 -1.70 -20.75 -9.08
N ASP A 2 -1.64 -19.76 -9.96
CA ASP A 2 -0.52 -18.83 -10.00
C ASP A 2 -0.62 -17.86 -8.82
N ARG A 3 0.46 -17.76 -8.04
CA ARG A 3 0.53 -16.98 -6.79
C ARG A 3 1.28 -15.66 -6.98
N GLU A 4 1.74 -15.34 -8.19
CA GLU A 4 2.47 -14.11 -8.45
C GLU A 4 1.54 -12.88 -8.38
N VAL A 5 2.03 -11.80 -7.77
CA VAL A 5 1.30 -10.53 -7.61
C VAL A 5 1.86 -9.40 -8.46
N LYS A 6 2.98 -9.63 -9.15
CA LYS A 6 3.62 -8.66 -10.03
C LYS A 6 2.65 -8.14 -11.09
N GLY A 7 2.61 -6.82 -11.28
CA GLY A 7 1.71 -6.17 -12.24
C GLY A 7 0.23 -6.14 -11.84
N LYS A 8 -0.16 -6.67 -10.67
CA LYS A 8 -1.56 -6.64 -10.18
C LYS A 8 -1.83 -5.43 -9.30
N VAL A 9 -3.09 -5.05 -9.13
CA VAL A 9 -3.52 -4.06 -8.15
C VAL A 9 -3.91 -4.77 -6.86
N VAL A 10 -3.49 -4.23 -5.71
CA VAL A 10 -3.83 -4.78 -4.39
C VAL A 10 -4.51 -3.73 -3.53
N VAL A 11 -5.51 -4.13 -2.76
CA VAL A 11 -6.17 -3.31 -1.74
C VAL A 11 -5.90 -3.93 -0.38
N VAL A 12 -5.48 -3.12 0.59
CA VAL A 12 -5.23 -3.57 1.96
C VAL A 12 -6.07 -2.72 2.89
N THR A 13 -6.90 -3.37 3.72
CA THR A 13 -7.64 -2.71 4.81
C THR A 13 -6.80 -2.66 6.08
N GLY A 14 -7.03 -1.67 6.94
CA GLY A 14 -6.17 -1.46 8.12
C GLY A 14 -4.73 -1.11 7.73
N ALA A 15 -4.55 -0.48 6.56
CA ALA A 15 -3.26 -0.28 5.91
C ALA A 15 -2.45 0.92 6.44
N ALA A 16 -3.03 1.77 7.29
CA ALA A 16 -2.34 2.95 7.78
C ALA A 16 -1.24 2.63 8.80
N ASN A 17 -1.19 1.41 9.35
CA ASN A 17 -0.16 1.01 10.32
C ASN A 17 -0.02 -0.53 10.42
N GLY A 18 0.86 -0.97 11.32
CA GLY A 18 0.95 -2.36 11.76
C GLY A 18 1.17 -3.35 10.60
N LEU A 19 0.43 -4.47 10.65
CA LEU A 19 0.51 -5.52 9.64
C LEU A 19 -0.01 -5.08 8.27
N GLY A 20 -1.03 -4.22 8.22
CA GLY A 20 -1.56 -3.70 6.96
C GLY A 20 -0.49 -2.92 6.18
N LEU A 21 0.19 -2.01 6.86
CA LEU A 21 1.31 -1.26 6.26
C LEU A 21 2.48 -2.17 5.87
N ALA A 22 2.80 -3.18 6.70
CA ALA A 22 3.84 -4.16 6.38
C ALA A 22 3.48 -4.99 5.13
N MET A 23 2.21 -5.36 4.97
CA MET A 23 1.73 -6.05 3.77
C MET A 23 1.81 -5.16 2.53
N VAL A 24 1.38 -3.91 2.61
CA VAL A 24 1.52 -2.93 1.52
C VAL A 24 2.97 -2.82 1.07
N THR A 25 3.89 -2.67 2.02
CA THR A 25 5.33 -2.60 1.75
C THR A 25 5.84 -3.88 1.08
N SER A 26 5.42 -5.06 1.56
CA SER A 26 5.77 -6.35 0.98
C SER A 26 5.26 -6.50 -0.47
N PHE A 27 4.03 -6.07 -0.74
CA PHE A 27 3.46 -6.12 -2.08
C PHE A 27 4.16 -5.18 -3.06
N LEU A 28 4.51 -3.96 -2.62
CA LEU A 28 5.29 -3.02 -3.43
C LEU A 28 6.65 -3.60 -3.85
N ASN A 29 7.35 -4.25 -2.92
CA ASN A 29 8.60 -4.98 -3.19
C ASN A 29 8.43 -6.14 -4.19
N GLN A 30 7.26 -6.77 -4.24
CA GLN A 30 6.94 -7.84 -5.20
C GLN A 30 6.53 -7.31 -6.58
N GLY A 31 6.49 -5.99 -6.77
CA GLY A 31 6.24 -5.38 -8.08
C GLY A 31 4.76 -5.33 -8.48
N VAL A 32 3.82 -5.26 -7.53
CA VAL A 32 2.40 -4.98 -7.82
C VAL A 32 2.26 -3.69 -8.62
N LYS A 33 1.34 -3.58 -9.58
CA LYS A 33 1.12 -2.33 -10.32
C LYS A 33 0.77 -1.15 -9.40
N LEU A 34 -0.09 -1.38 -8.41
CA LEU A 34 -0.58 -0.34 -7.50
C LEU A 34 -0.99 -0.97 -6.16
N ALA A 35 -0.61 -0.34 -5.05
CA ALA A 35 -1.10 -0.66 -3.72
C ALA A 35 -2.06 0.42 -3.22
N ILE A 36 -3.26 0.01 -2.83
CA ILE A 36 -4.31 0.87 -2.29
C ILE A 36 -4.38 0.64 -0.79
N LEU A 37 -4.05 1.68 -0.03
CA LEU A 37 -4.19 1.72 1.42
C LEU A 37 -5.62 2.17 1.74
N LEU A 38 -6.38 1.34 2.45
CA LEU A 38 -7.74 1.64 2.89
C LEU A 38 -7.80 1.63 4.42
N ASP A 39 -8.05 2.79 5.04
CA ASP A 39 -8.06 2.92 6.50
C ASP A 39 -8.89 4.14 6.97
N MET A 40 -9.40 4.09 8.21
CA MET A 40 -10.14 5.19 8.81
C MET A 40 -9.22 6.26 9.42
N ASP A 41 -7.97 5.91 9.75
CA ASP A 41 -6.99 6.85 10.31
C ASP A 41 -6.32 7.66 9.19
N GLU A 42 -6.94 8.78 8.81
CA GLU A 42 -6.48 9.66 7.74
C GLU A 42 -5.06 10.18 7.98
N GLN A 43 -4.75 10.60 9.21
CA GLN A 43 -3.45 11.15 9.55
C GLN A 43 -2.34 10.10 9.35
N LYS A 44 -2.52 8.89 9.91
CA LYS A 44 -1.53 7.81 9.72
C LYS A 44 -1.51 7.30 8.28
N GLY A 45 -2.65 7.34 7.59
CA GLY A 45 -2.77 6.95 6.19
C GLY A 45 -1.91 7.82 5.28
N GLU A 46 -2.02 9.14 5.39
CA GLU A 46 -1.24 10.11 4.62
C GLU A 46 0.25 10.10 4.99
N GLU A 47 0.58 9.94 6.27
CA GLU A 47 1.97 9.77 6.73
C GLU A 47 2.59 8.51 6.11
N SER A 48 1.88 7.38 6.18
CA SER A 48 2.32 6.12 5.59
C SER A 48 2.48 6.21 4.08
N LEU A 49 1.52 6.84 3.39
CA LEU A 49 1.58 7.06 1.95
C LEU A 49 2.82 7.90 1.57
N THR A 50 3.08 8.97 2.31
CA THR A 50 4.25 9.83 2.11
C THR A 50 5.54 9.03 2.25
N ASN A 51 5.66 8.24 3.31
CA ASN A 51 6.81 7.37 3.55
C ASN A 51 6.99 6.31 2.45
N LEU A 52 5.90 5.76 1.91
CA LEU A 52 5.96 4.80 0.81
C LEU A 52 6.40 5.47 -0.50
N LYS A 53 5.89 6.66 -0.82
CA LYS A 53 6.28 7.42 -2.03
C LYS A 53 7.73 7.91 -2.01
N GLN A 54 8.37 7.98 -0.84
CA GLN A 54 9.81 8.24 -0.74
C GLN A 54 10.65 6.98 -1.00
N LYS A 55 10.11 5.80 -0.71
CA LYS A 55 10.81 4.50 -0.86
C LYS A 55 10.59 3.85 -2.22
N PHE A 56 9.45 4.11 -2.84
CA PHE A 56 9.02 3.54 -4.11
C PHE A 56 8.66 4.65 -5.10
N GLU A 57 8.47 4.30 -6.37
CA GLU A 57 7.94 5.25 -7.38
C GLU A 57 6.61 5.85 -6.89
N SER A 58 6.44 7.16 -7.08
CA SER A 58 5.39 7.94 -6.41
C SER A 58 3.96 7.61 -6.84
N ASP A 59 3.78 6.91 -7.95
CA ASP A 59 2.52 6.47 -8.53
C ASP A 59 2.12 5.03 -8.12
N ARG A 60 2.96 4.37 -7.33
CA ARG A 60 2.78 2.96 -6.94
C ARG A 60 1.90 2.73 -5.72
N ALA A 61 1.55 3.79 -4.98
CA ALA A 61 0.69 3.72 -3.81
C ALA A 61 -0.30 4.89 -3.74
N VAL A 62 -1.52 4.62 -3.25
CA VAL A 62 -2.58 5.61 -2.97
C VAL A 62 -3.29 5.30 -1.66
N PHE A 63 -3.84 6.32 -1.01
CA PHE A 63 -4.61 6.19 0.23
C PHE A 63 -6.06 6.63 0.01
N TYR A 64 -6.99 5.92 0.66
CA TYR A 64 -8.40 6.31 0.76
C TYR A 64 -8.87 6.16 2.20
N ASN A 65 -9.51 7.21 2.71
CA ASN A 65 -10.26 7.19 3.95
C ASN A 65 -11.65 6.54 3.75
N ILE A 66 -12.10 5.75 4.72
CA ILE A 66 -13.43 5.10 4.73
C ILE A 66 -14.17 5.34 6.05
#